data_AF-A0A2V6IB06-F1
#
_entry.id   AF-A0A2V6IB06-F1
#
_cell.length_a   1.000
_cell.length_b   1.000
_cell.length_c   1.000
_cell.angle_alpha   90.00
_cell.angle_beta   90.00
_cell.angle_gamma   90.00
#
_symmetry.space_group_name_H-M   'P 1'
#
loop_
_entity.id
_entity.type
_entity.pdbx_description
1 polymer ?
#
loop_
_entity_poly.entity_id
_entity_poly.type
_entity_poly.pdbx_seq_one_letter_code
_entity_poly.pdbx_strand_id
1 'polypeptide(L)'
;KYNPKMKWILALRNPVERAFSAWNMETNRGKEKLSFAEAIEKEPERCREALPLQHRVYSYIDRGFYAHQVRRLFNIFGTGNCLILLSEELRNEHNKTLRRVFEFLGVESSFVPPEASVFEQDYSIKIDNQLRSRLIDIFYFDIKELEKLLGHDLSGWYGKKA
;
A
#
# COMPACT_ATOMS: atom_id res chain seq x y z
N LYS A 1 -25.69 0.24 -11.46
CA LYS A 1 -24.69 0.95 -12.28
C LYS A 1 -23.86 1.83 -11.35
N TYR A 2 -22.53 1.74 -11.36
CA TYR A 2 -21.68 2.54 -10.46
C TYR A 2 -21.61 4.01 -10.90
N ASN A 3 -21.32 4.92 -9.96
CA ASN A 3 -21.18 6.35 -10.23
C ASN A 3 -19.84 6.64 -10.93
N PRO A 4 -19.83 7.07 -12.21
CA PRO A 4 -18.58 7.39 -12.91
C PRO A 4 -17.88 8.65 -12.37
N LYS A 5 -18.59 9.48 -11.59
CA LYS A 5 -18.05 10.68 -10.92
C LYS A 5 -17.57 10.39 -9.49
N MET A 6 -17.47 9.12 -9.10
CA MET A 6 -16.99 8.75 -7.77
C MET A 6 -15.52 9.14 -7.63
N LYS A 7 -15.21 9.82 -6.52
CA LYS A 7 -13.84 10.15 -6.14
C LYS A 7 -13.20 8.97 -5.41
N TRP A 8 -11.98 8.62 -5.80
CA TRP A 8 -11.18 7.57 -5.19
C TRP A 8 -10.01 8.20 -4.44
N ILE A 9 -9.76 7.76 -3.22
CA ILE A 9 -8.58 8.13 -2.44
C ILE A 9 -7.84 6.83 -2.11
N LEU A 10 -6.58 6.74 -2.51
CA LEU A 10 -5.74 5.57 -2.28
C LEU A 10 -4.56 5.99 -1.41
N ALA A 11 -4.44 5.36 -0.24
CA ALA A 11 -3.26 5.50 0.62
C ALA A 11 -2.32 4.32 0.34
N LEU A 12 -1.20 4.61 -0.30
CA LEU A 12 -0.15 3.63 -0.59
C LEU A 12 0.91 3.67 0.52
N ARG A 13 1.62 2.56 0.69
CA ARG A 13 2.75 2.41 1.62
C ARG A 13 3.81 1.59 0.91
N ASN A 14 5.07 1.74 1.31
CA ASN A 14 6.13 0.81 0.91
C ASN A 14 5.61 -0.64 0.88
N PRO A 15 5.65 -1.32 -0.28
CA PRO A 15 4.98 -2.60 -0.47
C PRO A 15 5.55 -3.72 0.40
N VAL A 16 6.84 -3.66 0.76
CA VAL A 16 7.49 -4.60 1.69
C VAL A 16 6.92 -4.44 3.10
N GLU A 17 6.88 -3.20 3.58
CA GLU A 17 6.34 -2.88 4.90
C GLU A 17 4.82 -3.13 4.98
N ARG A 18 4.10 -2.93 3.87
CA ARG A 18 2.68 -3.27 3.72
C ARG A 18 2.44 -4.78 3.79
N ALA A 19 3.25 -5.57 3.09
CA ALA A 19 3.18 -7.04 3.12
C ALA A 19 3.42 -7.58 4.53
N PHE A 20 4.46 -7.08 5.21
CA PHE A 20 4.79 -7.49 6.57
C PHE A 20 3.72 -7.09 7.58
N SER A 21 3.16 -5.88 7.45
CA SER A 21 2.05 -5.43 8.30
C SER A 21 0.80 -6.30 8.11
N ALA A 22 0.48 -6.68 6.87
CA ALA A 22 -0.64 -7.58 6.59
C ALA A 22 -0.41 -8.99 7.16
N TRP A 23 0.80 -9.54 7.05
CA TRP A 23 1.15 -10.81 7.68
C TRP A 23 0.97 -10.77 9.20
N ASN A 24 1.53 -9.76 9.89
CA ASN A 24 1.36 -9.61 11.34
C ASN A 24 -0.11 -9.49 11.75
N MET A 25 -0.91 -8.74 10.98
CA MET A 25 -2.35 -8.61 11.23
C MET A 25 -3.07 -9.96 11.17
N GLU A 26 -2.78 -10.80 10.18
CA GLU A 26 -3.40 -12.12 10.03
C GLU A 26 -2.87 -13.14 11.05
N THR A 27 -1.60 -13.03 11.48
CA THR A 27 -1.04 -13.80 12.60
C THR A 27 -1.73 -13.44 13.91
N ASN A 28 -1.90 -12.15 14.21
CA ASN A 28 -2.62 -11.68 15.40
C ASN A 28 -4.10 -12.09 15.40
N ARG A 29 -4.69 -12.31 14.23
CA ARG A 29 -6.04 -12.86 14.06
C ARG A 29 -6.11 -14.39 14.11
N GLY A 30 -4.97 -15.08 14.24
CA GLY A 30 -4.88 -16.54 14.26
C GLY A 30 -5.10 -17.22 12.90
N LYS A 31 -5.09 -16.46 11.79
CA LYS A 31 -5.33 -16.95 10.43
C LYS A 31 -4.06 -17.32 9.68
N GLU A 32 -2.93 -16.74 10.08
CA GLU A 32 -1.61 -17.11 9.61
C GLU A 32 -0.84 -17.78 10.75
N LYS A 33 -0.21 -18.90 10.43
CA LYS A 33 0.57 -19.72 11.38
C LYS A 33 2.02 -19.89 10.93
N LEU A 34 2.32 -19.56 9.68
CA LEU A 34 3.67 -19.64 9.15
C LEU A 34 4.47 -18.38 9.45
N SER A 35 5.79 -18.51 9.47
CA SER A 35 6.67 -17.35 9.47
C SER A 35 6.45 -16.50 8.23
N PHE A 36 6.87 -15.23 8.26
CA PHE A 36 6.68 -14.34 7.11
C PHE A 36 7.35 -14.87 5.83
N ALA A 37 8.54 -15.47 5.94
CA ALA A 37 9.25 -16.06 4.81
C ALA A 37 8.46 -17.21 4.17
N GLU A 38 8.02 -18.17 4.99
CA GLU A 38 7.21 -19.31 4.56
C GLU A 38 5.84 -18.88 4.01
N ALA A 39 5.25 -17.83 4.59
CA ALA A 39 3.98 -17.28 4.14
C ALA A 39 4.08 -16.74 2.71
N ILE A 40 5.14 -15.98 2.41
CA ILE A 40 5.42 -15.47 1.06
C ILE A 40 5.67 -16.62 0.08
N GLU A 41 6.46 -17.62 0.47
CA GLU A 41 6.78 -18.76 -0.41
C GLU A 41 5.55 -19.59 -0.76
N LYS A 42 4.60 -19.70 0.17
CA LYS A 42 3.34 -20.43 -0.03
C LYS A 42 2.22 -19.59 -0.65
N GLU A 43 2.38 -18.28 -0.77
CA GLU A 43 1.37 -17.38 -1.32
C GLU A 43 0.86 -17.82 -2.71
N PRO A 44 1.71 -18.18 -3.69
CA PRO A 44 1.23 -18.59 -5.02
C PRO A 44 0.36 -19.86 -5.00
N GLU A 45 0.66 -20.80 -4.10
CA GLU A 45 -0.12 -22.02 -3.91
C GLU A 45 -1.48 -21.69 -3.26
N ARG A 46 -1.45 -20.94 -2.16
CA ARG A 46 -2.66 -20.59 -1.38
C ARG A 46 -3.60 -19.63 -2.10
N CYS A 47 -3.08 -18.78 -2.96
CA CYS A 47 -3.90 -17.80 -3.69
C CYS A 47 -4.46 -18.35 -5.02
N ARG A 48 -4.10 -19.58 -5.41
CA ARG A 48 -4.52 -20.16 -6.70
C ARG A 48 -6.05 -20.20 -6.86
N GLU A 49 -6.78 -20.51 -5.80
CA GLU A 49 -8.24 -20.56 -5.81
C GLU A 49 -8.91 -19.20 -6.03
N ALA A 50 -8.21 -18.10 -5.76
CA ALA A 50 -8.72 -16.75 -5.93
C ALA A 50 -8.51 -16.23 -7.35
N LEU A 51 -7.69 -16.90 -8.18
CA LEU A 51 -7.33 -16.40 -9.51
C LEU A 51 -8.57 -16.17 -10.39
N PRO A 52 -8.59 -15.07 -11.17
CA PRO A 52 -7.52 -14.08 -11.36
C PRO A 52 -7.53 -12.93 -10.33
N LEU A 53 -8.31 -13.04 -9.25
CA LEU A 53 -8.41 -12.05 -8.19
C LEU A 53 -7.40 -12.34 -7.06
N GLN A 54 -7.31 -11.39 -6.13
CA GLN A 54 -6.49 -11.49 -4.92
C GLN A 54 -7.20 -12.27 -3.83
N HIS A 55 -6.49 -13.20 -3.20
CA HIS A 55 -6.99 -13.90 -2.02
C HIS A 55 -7.16 -12.94 -0.85
N ARG A 56 -8.23 -13.12 -0.05
CA ARG A 56 -8.59 -12.16 1.00
C ARG A 56 -7.54 -12.06 2.12
N VAL A 57 -6.92 -13.19 2.45
CA VAL A 57 -6.05 -13.36 3.63
C VAL A 57 -4.57 -13.42 3.25
N TYR A 58 -4.23 -14.12 2.17
CA TYR A 58 -2.87 -14.59 1.91
C TYR A 58 -2.13 -13.81 0.82
N SER A 59 -2.77 -12.84 0.16
CA SER A 59 -2.12 -12.01 -0.86
C SER A 59 -1.26 -10.91 -0.20
N TYR A 60 -0.08 -11.30 0.28
CA TYR A 60 0.91 -10.41 0.89
C TYR A 60 1.79 -9.72 -0.17
N ILE A 61 2.17 -10.41 -1.23
CA ILE A 61 2.97 -9.86 -2.32
C ILE A 61 2.07 -9.29 -3.41
N ASP A 62 1.06 -10.02 -3.84
CA ASP A 62 0.26 -9.65 -5.02
C ASP A 62 -0.44 -8.28 -4.86
N ARG A 63 -0.89 -7.97 -3.63
CA ARG A 63 -1.50 -6.67 -3.29
C ARG A 63 -0.52 -5.50 -3.29
N GLY A 64 0.79 -5.77 -3.24
CA GLY A 64 1.85 -4.77 -3.23
C GLY A 64 2.23 -4.25 -4.62
N PHE A 65 1.77 -4.90 -5.70
CA PHE A 65 1.98 -4.42 -7.07
C PHE A 65 0.96 -3.33 -7.41
N TYR A 66 1.28 -2.08 -7.14
CA TYR A 66 0.31 -0.99 -7.23
C TYR A 66 0.18 -0.42 -8.64
N ALA A 67 1.23 -0.48 -9.48
CA ALA A 67 1.25 0.26 -10.75
C ALA A 67 0.07 -0.13 -11.64
N HIS A 68 -0.17 -1.43 -11.82
CA HIS A 68 -1.29 -1.93 -12.62
C HIS A 68 -2.66 -1.59 -12.00
N GLN A 69 -2.78 -1.64 -10.66
CA GLN A 69 -4.02 -1.34 -9.93
C GLN A 69 -4.40 0.14 -10.08
N VAL A 70 -3.43 1.03 -9.88
CA VAL A 70 -3.60 2.49 -10.03
C VAL A 70 -3.92 2.84 -11.49
N ARG A 71 -3.17 2.27 -12.45
CA ARG A 71 -3.43 2.46 -13.88
C ARG A 71 -4.84 2.07 -14.27
N ARG A 72 -5.34 0.95 -13.74
CA ARG A 72 -6.72 0.49 -13.98
C ARG A 72 -7.74 1.51 -13.46
N LEU A 73 -7.54 2.06 -12.26
CA LEU A 73 -8.44 3.09 -11.73
C LEU A 73 -8.40 4.37 -12.55
N PHE A 74 -7.22 4.83 -12.96
CA PHE A 74 -7.08 5.99 -13.84
C PHE A 74 -7.80 5.79 -15.18
N ASN A 75 -7.72 4.60 -15.77
CA ASN A 75 -8.41 4.29 -17.02
C ASN A 75 -9.95 4.28 -16.88
N ILE A 76 -10.47 3.89 -15.71
CA ILE A 76 -11.93 3.77 -15.49
C ILE A 76 -12.55 5.09 -15.04
N PHE A 77 -11.92 5.80 -14.10
CA PHE A 77 -12.47 6.98 -13.44
C PHE A 77 -11.81 8.30 -13.87
N GLY A 78 -10.68 8.24 -14.57
CA GLY A 78 -9.85 9.41 -14.88
C GLY A 78 -8.95 9.80 -13.69
N THR A 79 -7.78 10.35 -14.02
CA THR A 79 -6.79 10.80 -13.03
C THR A 79 -7.35 11.88 -12.08
N GLY A 80 -8.17 12.79 -12.60
CA GLY A 80 -8.80 13.86 -11.80
C GLY A 80 -9.80 13.38 -10.75
N ASN A 81 -10.28 12.13 -10.83
CA ASN A 81 -11.15 11.51 -9.82
C ASN A 81 -10.38 10.55 -8.89
N CYS A 82 -9.05 10.50 -8.97
CA CYS A 82 -8.23 9.61 -8.15
C CYS A 82 -7.14 10.42 -7.45
N LEU A 83 -7.20 10.50 -6.12
CA LEU A 83 -6.14 11.05 -5.28
C LEU A 83 -5.28 9.91 -4.73
N ILE A 84 -3.98 9.98 -4.99
CA ILE A 84 -2.99 9.06 -4.43
C ILE A 84 -2.27 9.78 -3.29
N LEU A 85 -2.22 9.13 -2.13
CA LEU A 85 -1.52 9.58 -0.93
C LEU A 85 -0.47 8.54 -0.56
N LEU A 86 0.67 8.97 -0.04
CA LEU A 86 1.61 8.06 0.61
C LEU A 86 1.37 8.08 2.13
N SER A 87 1.47 6.91 2.74
CA SER A 87 1.24 6.76 4.18
C SER A 87 2.28 7.56 4.99
N GLU A 88 3.52 7.66 4.49
CA GLU A 88 4.54 8.52 5.06
C GLU A 88 4.23 10.02 4.94
N GLU A 89 3.55 10.49 3.88
CA GLU A 89 3.10 11.88 3.79
C GLU A 89 1.98 12.15 4.80
N LEU A 90 1.05 11.20 4.98
CA LEU A 90 0.00 11.33 5.99
C LEU A 90 0.58 11.40 7.40
N ARG A 91 1.61 10.60 7.69
CA ARG A 91 2.28 10.60 9.00
C ARG A 91 3.15 11.84 9.21
N ASN A 92 4.01 12.17 8.25
CA ASN A 92 5.03 13.21 8.44
C ASN A 92 4.51 14.62 8.11
N GLU A 93 3.48 14.73 7.26
CA GLU A 93 2.90 15.99 6.80
C GLU A 93 1.36 16.01 6.97
N HIS A 94 0.85 15.47 8.08
CA HIS A 94 -0.58 15.25 8.38
C HIS A 94 -1.50 16.40 7.93
N ASN A 95 -1.23 17.61 8.39
CA ASN A 95 -2.05 18.78 8.08
C ASN A 95 -2.09 19.12 6.58
N LYS A 96 -0.96 18.98 5.90
CA LYS A 96 -0.84 19.24 4.46
C LYS A 96 -1.55 18.15 3.66
N THR A 97 -1.38 16.89 4.06
CA THR A 97 -2.00 15.74 3.42
C THR A 97 -3.53 15.77 3.55
N LEU A 98 -4.07 16.07 4.73
CA LEU A 98 -5.52 16.17 4.92
C LEU A 98 -6.14 17.38 4.21
N ARG A 99 -5.44 18.53 4.12
CA ARG A 99 -5.90 19.65 3.29
C ARG A 99 -6.05 19.24 1.81
N ARG A 100 -5.08 18.53 1.25
CA ARG A 100 -5.17 17.97 -0.12
C ARG A 100 -6.39 17.06 -0.28
N VAL A 101 -6.69 16.23 0.73
CA VAL A 101 -7.91 15.38 0.74
C VAL A 101 -9.17 16.23 0.72
N PHE A 102 -9.27 17.26 1.56
CA PHE A 102 -10.45 18.13 1.63
C PHE A 102 -10.67 18.93 0.35
N GLU A 103 -9.61 19.51 -0.19
CA GLU A 103 -9.64 20.21 -1.49
C GLU A 103 -10.06 19.25 -2.62
N PHE A 104 -9.49 18.05 -2.65
CA PHE A 104 -9.88 17.02 -3.60
C PHE A 104 -11.35 16.64 -3.47
N LEU A 105 -11.89 16.53 -2.25
CA LEU A 105 -13.31 16.25 -2.00
C LEU A 105 -14.21 17.46 -2.32
N GLY A 106 -13.67 18.67 -2.30
CA GLY A 106 -14.40 19.93 -2.49
C GLY A 106 -15.15 20.36 -1.22
N VAL A 107 -14.58 20.06 -0.05
CA VAL A 107 -15.11 20.44 1.26
C VAL A 107 -14.21 21.46 1.94
N GLU A 108 -14.72 22.08 3.00
CA GLU A 108 -14.00 23.09 3.78
C GLU A 108 -12.67 22.53 4.32
N SER A 109 -11.58 23.23 4.04
CA SER A 109 -10.21 22.81 4.39
C SER A 109 -9.56 23.64 5.51
N SER A 110 -10.31 24.55 6.12
CA SER A 110 -9.84 25.40 7.23
C SER A 110 -9.67 24.68 8.55
N PHE A 111 -10.44 23.60 8.80
CA PHE A 111 -10.29 22.75 9.98
C PHE A 111 -9.73 21.38 9.61
N VAL A 112 -8.55 21.05 10.13
CA VAL A 112 -7.93 19.73 10.00
C VAL A 112 -7.99 19.01 11.36
N PRO A 113 -8.54 17.78 11.42
CA PRO A 113 -8.51 16.98 12.64
C PRO A 113 -7.08 16.80 13.18
N PRO A 114 -6.89 16.77 14.50
CA PRO A 114 -5.57 16.53 15.08
C PRO A 114 -5.04 15.16 14.66
N GLU A 115 -3.71 15.06 14.62
CA GLU A 115 -3.04 13.78 14.40
C GLU A 115 -3.39 12.81 15.54
N ALA A 116 -3.61 11.54 15.19
CA ALA A 116 -3.75 10.46 16.14
C ALA A 116 -3.06 9.22 15.59
N SER A 117 -2.20 8.60 16.39
CA SER A 117 -1.68 7.28 16.09
C SER A 117 -2.64 6.23 16.62
N VAL A 118 -3.29 5.50 15.71
CA VAL A 118 -4.27 4.46 16.04
C VAL A 118 -3.81 3.15 15.39
N PHE A 119 -3.68 2.10 16.21
CA PHE A 119 -3.18 0.78 15.80
C PHE A 119 -1.71 0.75 15.32
N GLU A 120 -0.86 1.67 15.78
CA GLU A 120 0.59 1.55 15.60
C GLU A 120 1.08 0.35 16.43
N GLN A 121 1.51 -0.70 15.71
CA GLN A 121 2.01 -1.93 16.32
C GLN A 121 3.53 -1.93 16.20
N ASP A 122 4.19 -1.94 17.35
CA ASP A 122 5.58 -2.36 17.44
C ASP A 122 5.64 -3.87 17.22
N TYR A 123 6.05 -4.26 16.01
CA TYR A 123 6.26 -5.67 15.69
C TYR A 123 7.52 -6.15 16.40
N SER A 124 7.37 -7.11 17.31
CA SER A 124 8.49 -7.74 18.02
C SER A 124 9.46 -8.45 17.07
N ILE A 125 8.95 -8.91 15.92
CA ILE A 125 9.71 -9.55 14.85
C ILE A 125 10.10 -8.48 13.82
N LYS A 126 11.36 -8.49 13.40
CA LYS A 126 11.85 -7.70 12.27
C LYS A 126 11.95 -8.56 11.04
N ILE A 127 11.68 -7.97 9.87
CA ILE A 127 11.97 -8.62 8.59
C ILE A 127 13.47 -8.83 8.48
N ASP A 128 13.89 -10.06 8.23
CA ASP A 128 15.26 -10.40 7.87
C ASP A 128 15.76 -9.54 6.70
N ASN A 129 17.03 -9.14 6.73
CA ASN A 129 17.59 -8.21 5.74
C ASN A 129 17.71 -8.83 4.35
N GLN A 130 18.02 -10.12 4.26
CA GLN A 130 18.11 -10.82 2.99
C GLN A 130 16.72 -10.97 2.38
N LEU A 131 15.72 -11.35 3.18
CA LEU A 131 14.33 -11.38 2.75
C LEU A 131 13.84 -10.00 2.30
N ARG A 132 14.11 -8.95 3.08
CA ARG A 132 13.76 -7.57 2.70
C ARG A 132 14.36 -7.19 1.35
N SER A 133 15.65 -7.46 1.13
CA SER A 133 16.29 -7.19 -0.16
C SER A 133 15.59 -7.93 -1.30
N ARG A 134 15.29 -9.23 -1.11
CA ARG A 134 14.59 -10.05 -2.10
C ARG A 134 13.20 -9.49 -2.43
N LEU A 135 12.48 -8.99 -1.43
CA LEU A 135 11.17 -8.36 -1.61
C LEU A 135 11.28 -7.01 -2.34
N ILE A 136 12.30 -6.20 -2.04
CA ILE A 136 12.58 -4.97 -2.78
C ILE A 136 12.82 -5.29 -4.26
N ASP A 137 13.62 -6.31 -4.56
CA ASP A 137 13.91 -6.73 -5.94
C ASP A 137 12.63 -7.16 -6.67
N ILE A 138 11.73 -7.89 -5.98
CA ILE A 138 10.42 -8.30 -6.53
C ILE A 138 9.57 -7.09 -6.91
N PHE A 139 9.52 -6.05 -6.07
CA PHE A 139 8.69 -4.86 -6.32
C PHE A 139 9.37 -3.81 -7.18
N TYR A 140 10.68 -3.89 -7.41
CA TYR A 140 11.48 -2.80 -7.97
C TYR A 140 10.87 -2.21 -9.25
N PHE A 141 10.57 -3.05 -10.25
CA PHE A 141 10.05 -2.57 -11.53
C PHE A 141 8.64 -1.97 -11.41
N ASP A 142 7.78 -2.52 -10.56
CA ASP A 142 6.45 -1.96 -10.29
C ASP A 142 6.55 -0.62 -9.58
N ILE A 143 7.47 -0.46 -8.62
CA ILE A 143 7.72 0.83 -7.97
C ILE A 143 8.23 1.85 -8.98
N LYS A 144 9.19 1.50 -9.86
CA LYS A 144 9.67 2.40 -10.92
C LYS A 144 8.57 2.78 -11.90
N GLU A 145 7.66 1.86 -12.21
CA GLU A 145 6.49 2.15 -13.05
C GLU A 145 5.51 3.09 -12.34
N LEU A 146 5.25 2.84 -11.06
CA LEU A 146 4.40 3.68 -10.22
C LEU A 146 4.98 5.09 -10.08
N GLU A 147 6.28 5.25 -9.85
CA GLU A 147 6.95 6.56 -9.82
C GLU A 147 6.66 7.36 -11.09
N LYS A 148 6.81 6.73 -12.27
CA LYS A 148 6.51 7.37 -13.56
C LYS A 148 5.02 7.69 -13.71
N LEU A 149 4.15 6.79 -13.24
CA LEU A 149 2.69 6.96 -13.31
C LEU A 149 2.21 8.11 -12.43
N LEU A 150 2.83 8.30 -11.27
CA LEU A 150 2.45 9.32 -10.30
C LEU A 150 3.21 10.65 -10.46
N GLY A 151 4.38 10.64 -11.14
CA GLY A 151 5.29 11.77 -11.16
C GLY A 151 5.84 12.10 -9.76
N HIS A 152 5.93 11.10 -8.87
CA HIS A 152 6.35 11.24 -7.49
C HIS A 152 7.59 10.37 -7.21
N ASP A 153 8.52 10.88 -6.41
CA ASP A 153 9.69 10.11 -5.98
C ASP A 153 9.30 9.02 -4.98
N LEU A 154 9.62 7.76 -5.29
CA LEU A 154 9.44 6.62 -4.39
C LEU A 154 10.78 5.93 -4.12
N SER A 155 11.90 6.64 -4.32
CA SER A 155 13.24 6.13 -4.06
C SER A 155 13.41 5.62 -2.64
N GLY A 156 12.70 6.18 -1.66
CA GLY A 156 12.66 5.69 -0.29
C GLY A 156 12.09 4.27 -0.12
N TRP A 157 11.44 3.71 -1.13
CA TRP A 157 10.86 2.36 -1.07
C TRP A 157 11.81 1.24 -1.50
N TYR A 158 12.81 1.56 -2.34
CA TYR A 158 13.79 0.61 -2.85
C TYR A 158 15.24 1.04 -2.63
N GLY A 159 15.48 2.28 -2.21
CA GLY A 159 16.77 2.77 -1.80
C GLY A 159 17.22 2.09 -0.51
N LYS A 160 18.48 1.64 -0.47
CA LYS A 160 19.10 1.26 0.80
C LYS A 160 19.10 2.49 1.68
N LYS A 161 18.46 2.43 2.86
CA LYS A 161 18.77 3.40 3.92
C LYS A 161 20.29 3.30 4.14
N ALA A 162 20.99 4.40 3.89
CA ALA A 162 22.40 4.55 4.22
C ALA A 162 22.61 4.36 5.73
#